data_AF-A0A3D0DQL1-F1
#
_entry.id   AF-A0A3D0DQL1-F1
#
_cell.length_a   1.000
_cell.length_b   1.000
_cell.length_c   1.000
_cell.angle_alpha   90.00
_cell.angle_beta   90.00
_cell.angle_gamma   90.00
#
_symmetry.space_group_name_H-M   'P 1'
#
loop_
_entity.id
_entity.type
_entity.pdbx_description
1 polymer ?
#
loop_
_entity_poly.entity_id
_entity_poly.type
_entity_poly.pdbx_seq_one_letter_code
_entity_poly.pdbx_strand_id
1 'polypeptide(L)'
;MGYYLYIVRTESGKPRRIPKDELDQALARMNGKLAFLPGSEGTQLYMPVLGDERDLIVCEDEELWAKNPGEPLVEAMIELAGHLGARVRNDDLETLRSPNDSYVHPDDKAERDAAIAAARRPPSMARGRKVATGVKLLFLGVVLVLALVRHFQGPG
;
A
#
# COMPACT_ATOMS: atom_id res chain seq x y z
N MET A 1 1.02 20.09 3.96
CA MET A 1 1.29 18.65 4.14
C MET A 1 0.23 17.90 3.37
N GLY A 2 0.60 16.88 2.60
CA GLY A 2 -0.40 16.05 1.92
C GLY A 2 -0.73 14.81 2.76
N TYR A 3 -1.92 14.27 2.61
CA TYR A 3 -2.35 13.02 3.21
C TYR A 3 -2.74 12.01 2.12
N TYR A 4 -2.62 10.73 2.41
CA TYR A 4 -2.98 9.64 1.50
C TYR A 4 -4.10 8.81 2.10
N LEU A 5 -4.98 8.33 1.20
CA LEU A 5 -5.98 7.32 1.51
C LEU A 5 -5.70 6.09 0.66
N TYR A 6 -5.86 4.92 1.26
CA TYR A 6 -5.62 3.62 0.62
C TYR A 6 -6.88 2.76 0.72
N ILE A 7 -7.24 2.04 -0.35
CA ILE A 7 -8.22 0.96 -0.26
C ILE A 7 -7.46 -0.32 0.04
N VAL A 8 -7.67 -0.84 1.25
CA VAL A 8 -6.97 -2.02 1.76
C VAL A 8 -7.96 -3.15 2.03
N ARG A 9 -7.58 -4.37 1.64
CA ARG A 9 -8.33 -5.58 1.97
C ARG A 9 -7.47 -6.46 2.86
N THR A 10 -8.07 -6.98 3.92
CA THR A 10 -7.44 -7.96 4.80
C THR A 10 -8.27 -9.21 4.89
N GLU A 11 -7.59 -10.35 5.00
CA GLU A 11 -8.20 -11.64 5.26
C GLU A 11 -7.40 -12.33 6.37
N SER A 12 -8.06 -12.67 7.46
CA SER A 12 -7.41 -13.25 8.66
C SER A 12 -6.21 -12.42 9.16
N GLY A 13 -6.34 -11.10 9.16
CA GLY A 13 -5.29 -10.16 9.62
C GLY A 13 -4.10 -10.00 8.67
N LYS A 14 -4.16 -10.54 7.44
CA LYS A 14 -3.12 -10.38 6.43
C LYS A 14 -3.60 -9.52 5.26
N PRO A 15 -2.75 -8.65 4.68
CA PRO A 15 -3.08 -7.95 3.45
C PRO A 15 -3.41 -8.92 2.33
N ARG A 16 -4.51 -8.67 1.62
CA ARG A 16 -4.94 -9.39 0.43
C ARG A 16 -5.03 -8.41 -0.73
N ARG A 17 -4.37 -8.75 -1.83
CA ARG A 17 -4.32 -7.93 -3.04
C ARG A 17 -5.68 -7.86 -3.72
N ILE A 18 -5.93 -6.78 -4.46
CA ILE A 18 -7.16 -6.55 -5.23
C ILE A 18 -6.81 -6.77 -6.71
N PRO A 19 -7.16 -7.93 -7.29
CA PRO A 19 -6.82 -8.21 -8.67
C PRO A 19 -7.66 -7.36 -9.63
N LYS A 20 -7.14 -7.12 -10.82
CA LYS A 20 -7.73 -6.19 -11.80
C LYS A 20 -9.15 -6.60 -12.24
N ASP A 21 -9.39 -7.89 -12.41
CA ASP A 21 -10.70 -8.42 -12.79
C ASP A 21 -11.78 -8.15 -11.73
N GLU A 22 -11.40 -8.19 -10.45
CA GLU A 22 -12.28 -7.84 -9.34
C GLU A 22 -12.53 -6.34 -9.28
N LEU A 23 -11.49 -5.52 -9.54
CA LEU A 23 -11.63 -4.07 -9.66
C LEU A 23 -12.58 -3.69 -10.80
N ASP A 24 -12.44 -4.29 -11.98
CA ASP A 24 -13.32 -4.04 -13.13
C ASP A 24 -14.79 -4.39 -12.81
N GLN A 25 -15.02 -5.50 -12.10
CA GLN A 25 -16.35 -5.90 -11.65
C GLN A 25 -16.95 -4.93 -10.62
N ALA A 26 -16.14 -4.43 -9.70
CA ALA A 26 -16.58 -3.43 -8.74
C ALA A 26 -16.91 -2.09 -9.43
N LEU A 27 -16.08 -1.65 -10.38
CA LEU A 27 -16.33 -0.43 -11.17
C LEU A 27 -17.62 -0.52 -12.00
N ALA A 28 -17.95 -1.70 -12.54
CA ALA A 28 -19.22 -1.90 -13.24
C ALA A 28 -20.45 -1.67 -12.33
N ARG A 29 -20.32 -1.92 -11.02
CA ARG A 29 -21.39 -1.69 -10.02
C ARG A 29 -21.49 -0.22 -9.58
N MET A 30 -20.44 0.57 -9.78
CA MET A 30 -20.38 2.00 -9.45
C MET A 30 -21.20 2.88 -10.42
N ASN A 31 -21.88 2.29 -11.42
CA ASN A 31 -22.75 3.01 -12.37
C ASN A 31 -22.09 4.25 -13.03
N GLY A 32 -20.79 4.16 -13.34
CA GLY A 32 -20.05 5.24 -13.99
C GLY A 32 -19.59 6.38 -13.08
N LYS A 33 -19.77 6.26 -11.74
CA LYS A 33 -19.25 7.23 -10.77
C LYS A 33 -17.72 7.34 -10.81
N LEU A 34 -17.04 6.22 -11.07
CA LEU A 34 -15.61 6.12 -11.30
C LEU A 34 -15.36 5.47 -12.67
N ALA A 35 -14.32 5.93 -13.36
CA ALA A 35 -13.85 5.36 -14.61
C ALA A 35 -12.33 5.44 -14.70
N PHE A 36 -11.72 4.63 -15.57
CA PHE A 36 -10.31 4.77 -15.89
C PHE A 36 -10.06 6.04 -16.71
N LEU A 37 -9.04 6.80 -16.31
CA LEU A 37 -8.61 7.99 -17.03
C LEU A 37 -8.12 7.59 -18.44
N PRO A 38 -8.66 8.18 -19.52
CA PRO A 38 -8.19 7.89 -20.87
C PRO A 38 -6.68 8.11 -21.02
N GLY A 39 -5.97 7.14 -21.60
CA GLY A 39 -4.52 7.20 -21.77
C GLY A 39 -3.69 6.79 -20.54
N SER A 40 -4.32 6.46 -19.40
CA SER A 40 -3.60 5.96 -18.20
C SER A 40 -3.26 4.46 -18.26
N GLU A 41 -3.61 3.76 -19.34
CA GLU A 41 -3.43 2.29 -19.45
C GLU A 41 -4.10 1.48 -18.32
N GLY A 42 -5.11 2.06 -17.66
CA GLY A 42 -5.82 1.43 -16.56
C GLY A 42 -5.07 1.52 -15.21
N THR A 43 -4.20 2.52 -15.06
CA THR A 43 -3.46 2.79 -13.81
C THR A 43 -4.08 3.91 -12.98
N GLN A 44 -5.02 4.69 -13.54
CA GLN A 44 -5.63 5.82 -12.83
C GLN A 44 -7.14 5.80 -13.00
N LEU A 45 -7.85 6.00 -11.90
CA LEU A 45 -9.29 6.21 -11.86
C LEU A 45 -9.59 7.67 -11.52
N TYR A 46 -10.65 8.19 -12.10
CA TYR A 46 -11.16 9.54 -11.85
C TYR A 46 -12.69 9.52 -11.77
N MET A 47 -13.29 10.63 -11.31
CA MET A 47 -14.74 10.82 -11.31
C MET A 47 -15.19 11.61 -12.55
N PRO A 48 -15.84 10.97 -13.55
CA PRO A 48 -16.22 11.66 -14.79
C PRO A 48 -17.15 12.86 -14.58
N VAL A 49 -18.03 12.77 -13.57
CA VAL A 49 -19.03 13.81 -13.25
C VAL A 49 -18.39 15.11 -12.76
N LEU A 50 -17.22 15.03 -12.10
CA LEU A 50 -16.52 16.22 -11.62
C LEU A 50 -15.68 16.87 -12.71
N GLY A 51 -15.26 16.10 -13.73
CA GLY A 51 -14.35 16.56 -14.77
C GLY A 51 -12.98 17.02 -14.24
N ASP A 52 -12.67 16.76 -12.97
CA ASP A 52 -11.42 17.14 -12.34
C ASP A 52 -10.47 15.95 -12.37
N GLU A 53 -9.40 16.09 -13.15
CA GLU A 53 -8.33 15.10 -13.27
C GLU A 53 -7.28 15.25 -12.15
N ARG A 54 -7.48 16.17 -11.19
CA ARG A 54 -6.55 16.35 -10.05
C ARG A 54 -6.81 15.35 -8.92
N ASP A 55 -8.05 14.90 -8.80
CA ASP A 55 -8.49 13.93 -7.81
C ASP A 55 -8.51 12.53 -8.45
N LEU A 56 -7.40 11.82 -8.32
CA LEU A 56 -7.19 10.51 -8.94
C LEU A 56 -6.97 9.42 -7.88
N ILE A 57 -7.47 8.22 -8.18
CA ILE A 57 -7.06 6.99 -7.51
C ILE A 57 -6.03 6.31 -8.41
N VAL A 58 -4.81 6.17 -7.91
CA VAL A 58 -3.73 5.42 -8.55
C VAL A 58 -3.91 3.94 -8.25
N CYS A 59 -3.75 3.12 -9.29
CA CYS A 59 -3.84 1.66 -9.29
C CYS A 59 -2.46 1.10 -9.71
N GLU A 60 -1.59 0.84 -8.74
CA GLU A 60 -0.23 0.32 -8.94
C GLU A 60 -0.02 -0.89 -8.03
N ASP A 61 0.63 -1.95 -8.54
CA ASP A 61 0.96 -3.16 -7.78
C ASP A 61 -0.22 -3.80 -7.01
N GLU A 62 -1.44 -3.71 -7.56
CA GLU A 62 -2.67 -4.19 -6.93
C GLU A 62 -3.05 -3.44 -5.64
N GLU A 63 -2.47 -2.25 -5.46
CA GLU A 63 -2.80 -1.25 -4.45
C GLU A 63 -3.60 -0.11 -5.08
N LEU A 64 -4.55 0.42 -4.32
CA LEU A 64 -5.35 1.57 -4.73
C LEU A 64 -5.18 2.68 -3.71
N TRP A 65 -4.75 3.86 -4.16
CA TRP A 65 -4.53 5.00 -3.28
C TRP A 65 -4.81 6.34 -3.95
N ALA A 66 -5.15 7.34 -3.15
CA ALA A 66 -5.35 8.71 -3.61
C ALA A 66 -4.61 9.68 -2.70
N LYS A 67 -4.08 10.76 -3.28
CA LYS A 67 -3.37 11.82 -2.55
C LYS A 67 -4.23 13.06 -2.45
N ASN A 68 -4.49 13.53 -1.23
CA ASN A 68 -5.37 14.67 -0.95
C ASN A 68 -6.74 14.62 -1.65
N PRO A 69 -7.44 13.47 -1.67
CA PRO A 69 -8.72 13.38 -2.36
C PRO A 69 -9.74 14.40 -1.81
N GLY A 70 -10.51 15.05 -2.68
CA GLY A 70 -11.68 15.80 -2.26
C GLY A 70 -12.77 14.91 -1.67
N GLU A 71 -13.66 15.48 -0.87
CA GLU A 71 -14.77 14.77 -0.21
C GLU A 71 -15.60 13.88 -1.16
N PRO A 72 -15.95 14.32 -2.39
CA PRO A 72 -16.67 13.46 -3.34
C PRO A 72 -15.88 12.20 -3.74
N LEU A 73 -14.56 12.31 -3.89
CA LEU A 73 -13.71 11.17 -4.21
C LEU A 73 -13.56 10.23 -3.01
N VAL A 74 -13.48 10.78 -1.79
CA VAL A 74 -13.48 9.98 -0.56
C VAL A 74 -14.75 9.13 -0.45
N GLU A 75 -15.92 9.71 -0.73
CA GLU A 75 -17.18 8.95 -0.76
C GLU A 75 -17.16 7.84 -1.82
N ALA A 76 -16.66 8.14 -3.02
CA ALA A 76 -16.51 7.15 -4.09
C ALA A 76 -15.53 6.03 -3.72
N MET A 77 -14.44 6.34 -3.01
CA MET A 77 -13.49 5.34 -2.49
C MET A 77 -14.13 4.44 -1.45
N ILE A 78 -14.95 4.99 -0.54
CA ILE A 78 -15.66 4.21 0.48
C ILE A 78 -16.67 3.26 -0.18
N GLU A 79 -17.42 3.74 -1.17
CA GLU A 79 -18.36 2.93 -1.95
C GLU A 79 -17.64 1.81 -2.72
N LEU A 80 -16.55 2.16 -3.42
CA LEU A 80 -15.71 1.19 -4.14
C LEU A 80 -15.15 0.12 -3.20
N ALA A 81 -14.65 0.52 -2.02
CA ALA A 81 -14.17 -0.40 -1.01
C ALA A 81 -15.27 -1.37 -0.55
N GLY A 82 -16.51 -0.90 -0.40
CA GLY A 82 -17.67 -1.73 -0.09
C GLY A 82 -17.92 -2.83 -1.14
N HIS A 83 -17.80 -2.49 -2.43
CA HIS A 83 -17.94 -3.48 -3.51
C HIS A 83 -16.80 -4.51 -3.56
N LEU A 84 -15.61 -4.14 -3.10
CA LEU A 84 -14.40 -4.98 -3.07
C LEU A 84 -14.27 -5.82 -1.79
N GLY A 85 -15.19 -5.65 -0.83
CA GLY A 85 -15.02 -6.22 0.52
C GLY A 85 -13.76 -5.71 1.21
N ALA A 86 -13.39 -4.46 0.92
CA ALA A 86 -12.21 -3.76 1.42
C ALA A 86 -12.62 -2.61 2.35
N ARG A 87 -11.64 -1.83 2.79
CA ARG A 87 -11.87 -0.61 3.59
C ARG A 87 -10.94 0.51 3.17
N VAL A 88 -11.36 1.76 3.37
CA VAL A 88 -10.51 2.93 3.14
C VAL A 88 -9.74 3.25 4.42
N ARG A 89 -8.43 3.38 4.33
CA ARG A 89 -7.52 3.64 5.46
C ARG A 89 -6.64 4.87 5.20
N ASN A 90 -6.43 5.71 6.20
CA ASN A 90 -5.50 6.85 6.13
C ASN A 90 -4.07 6.46 6.58
N ASP A 91 -3.14 7.42 6.47
CA ASP A 91 -1.74 7.24 6.90
C ASP A 91 -1.59 6.97 8.40
N ASP A 92 -2.56 7.37 9.21
CA ASP A 92 -2.60 7.15 10.67
C ASP A 92 -3.18 5.77 11.06
N LEU A 93 -3.40 4.88 10.09
CA LEU A 93 -3.97 3.55 10.25
C LEU A 93 -5.41 3.55 10.78
N GLU A 94 -6.15 4.64 10.54
CA GLU A 94 -7.57 4.74 10.81
C GLU A 94 -8.36 4.38 9.56
N THR A 95 -9.44 3.64 9.76
CA THR A 95 -10.40 3.26 8.73
C THR A 95 -11.53 4.28 8.66
N LEU A 96 -11.87 4.75 7.47
CA LEU A 96 -12.98 5.67 7.25
C LEU A 96 -14.31 4.90 7.20
N ARG A 97 -15.30 5.37 7.97
CA ARG A 97 -16.70 4.97 7.86
C ARG A 97 -17.48 5.93 6.97
N SER A 98 -17.17 7.21 7.05
CA SER A 98 -17.64 8.29 6.19
C SER A 98 -16.51 9.31 5.98
N PRO A 99 -16.65 10.32 5.10
CA PRO A 99 -15.60 11.32 4.93
C PRO A 99 -15.18 12.05 6.21
N ASN A 100 -16.08 12.14 7.19
CA ASN A 100 -15.87 12.86 8.45
C ASN A 100 -15.87 11.95 9.69
N ASP A 101 -15.85 10.62 9.51
CA ASP A 101 -15.87 9.65 10.60
C ASP A 101 -14.86 8.52 10.36
N SER A 102 -13.90 8.37 11.27
CA SER A 102 -12.87 7.33 11.24
C SER A 102 -12.84 6.52 12.53
N TYR A 103 -12.35 5.28 12.46
CA TYR A 103 -12.14 4.42 13.61
C TYR A 103 -10.94 3.51 13.40
N VAL A 104 -10.37 2.98 14.48
CA VAL A 104 -9.26 2.02 14.36
C VAL A 104 -9.80 0.61 14.22
N HIS A 105 -9.51 0.00 13.08
CA HIS A 105 -9.91 -1.37 12.79
C HIS A 105 -9.09 -2.37 13.63
N PRO A 106 -9.67 -3.47 14.12
CA PRO A 106 -8.95 -4.47 14.92
C PRO A 106 -7.67 -4.99 14.27
N ASP A 107 -7.68 -5.17 12.94
CA ASP A 107 -6.52 -5.63 12.17
C ASP A 107 -5.34 -4.63 12.20
N ASP A 108 -5.63 -3.35 12.33
CA ASP A 108 -4.62 -2.28 12.28
C ASP A 108 -4.09 -1.91 13.68
N LYS A 109 -4.74 -2.41 14.75
CA LYS A 109 -4.42 -2.06 16.14
C LYS A 109 -2.98 -2.39 16.52
N ALA A 110 -2.49 -3.57 16.14
CA ALA A 110 -1.14 -4.00 16.50
C ALA A 110 -0.06 -3.14 15.83
N GLU A 111 -0.27 -2.78 14.56
CA GLU A 111 0.64 -1.93 13.80
C GLU A 111 0.65 -0.49 14.36
N ARG A 112 -0.53 0.06 14.63
CA ARG A 112 -0.68 1.37 15.26
C ARG A 112 -0.02 1.44 16.64
N ASP A 113 -0.24 0.44 17.49
CA ASP A 113 0.34 0.39 18.82
C ASP A 113 1.89 0.25 18.76
N ALA A 114 2.42 -0.47 17.77
CA ALA A 114 3.86 -0.55 17.51
C ALA A 114 4.45 0.78 17.02
N ALA A 115 3.75 1.51 16.14
CA ALA A 115 4.16 2.84 15.68
C ALA A 115 4.20 3.85 16.84
N ILE A 116 3.18 3.86 17.71
CA ILE A 116 3.14 4.68 18.92
C ILE A 116 4.29 4.33 19.87
N ALA A 117 4.57 3.03 20.07
CA ALA A 117 5.67 2.58 20.92
C ALA A 117 7.04 2.98 20.35
N ALA A 118 7.22 2.96 19.02
CA ALA A 118 8.43 3.41 18.36
C ALA A 118 8.64 4.92 18.53
N ALA A 119 7.58 5.72 18.35
CA ALA A 119 7.63 7.18 18.51
C ALA A 119 7.96 7.62 19.96
N ARG A 120 7.58 6.82 20.96
CA ARG A 120 7.85 7.10 22.38
C ARG A 120 9.25 6.70 22.84
N ARG A 121 10.04 5.99 22.04
CA ARG A 121 11.41 5.61 22.43
C ARG A 121 12.33 6.83 22.31
N PRO A 122 13.04 7.24 23.37
CA PRO A 122 14.03 8.29 23.26
C PRO A 122 15.14 7.84 22.29
N PRO A 123 15.72 8.76 21.50
CA PRO A 123 16.75 8.44 20.49
C PRO A 123 18.03 7.83 21.10
N SER A 124 18.17 7.79 22.43
CA SER A 124 19.32 7.27 23.14
C SER A 124 19.37 5.73 23.30
N MET A 125 18.33 4.98 22.91
CA MET A 125 18.31 3.50 23.02
C MET A 125 18.31 2.74 21.68
N ALA A 126 18.70 3.37 20.58
CA ALA A 126 18.86 2.70 19.27
C ALA A 126 20.24 2.03 19.08
N ARG A 127 21.03 1.81 20.14
CA ARG A 127 22.23 0.94 20.12
C ARG A 127 21.96 -0.33 20.90
N GLY A 128 21.37 -1.33 20.25
CA GLY A 128 21.27 -2.65 20.88
C GLY A 128 20.17 -3.56 20.37
N ARG A 129 20.04 -3.74 19.06
CA ARG A 129 19.41 -4.94 18.49
C ARG A 129 19.86 -5.11 17.04
N LYS A 130 21.01 -5.76 16.87
CA LYS A 130 21.40 -6.38 15.61
C LYS A 130 20.39 -7.50 15.35
N VAL A 131 19.31 -7.20 14.66
CA VAL A 131 18.40 -8.22 14.13
C VAL A 131 19.12 -8.86 12.94
N ALA A 132 19.34 -10.16 13.07
CA ALA A 132 20.01 -11.01 12.11
C ALA A 132 19.19 -11.13 10.82
N THR A 133 19.38 -10.18 9.90
CA THR A 133 18.94 -10.30 8.51
C THR A 133 20.04 -9.77 7.59
N GLY A 134 21.22 -10.38 7.67
CA GLY A 134 22.39 -9.93 6.90
C GLY A 134 23.51 -10.96 6.74
N VAL A 135 23.27 -12.24 7.08
CA VAL A 135 24.31 -13.29 7.02
C VAL A 135 24.23 -14.11 5.72
N LYS A 136 23.13 -14.03 4.95
CA LYS A 136 22.99 -14.82 3.70
C LYS A 136 23.69 -14.23 2.47
N LEU A 137 24.02 -12.94 2.44
CA LEU A 137 24.69 -12.32 1.28
C LEU A 137 26.22 -12.27 1.39
N LEU A 138 26.79 -12.50 2.58
CA LEU A 138 28.25 -12.47 2.76
C LEU A 138 28.92 -13.82 2.44
N PHE A 139 28.21 -14.94 2.59
CA PHE A 139 28.71 -16.26 2.20
C PHE A 139 28.72 -16.50 0.68
N LEU A 140 27.82 -15.87 -0.08
CA LEU A 140 27.78 -16.05 -1.54
C LEU A 140 28.92 -15.27 -2.24
N GLY A 141 29.30 -14.10 -1.71
CA GLY A 141 30.40 -13.30 -2.26
C GLY A 141 31.78 -13.94 -2.07
N VAL A 142 32.02 -14.59 -0.92
CA VAL A 142 33.33 -15.24 -0.65
C VAL A 142 33.52 -16.50 -1.49
N VAL A 143 32.46 -17.28 -1.76
CA VAL A 143 32.55 -18.47 -2.63
C VAL A 143 32.75 -18.08 -4.10
N LEU A 144 32.15 -16.99 -4.57
CA LEU A 144 32.32 -16.51 -5.95
C LEU A 144 33.75 -15.98 -6.20
N VAL A 145 34.33 -15.27 -5.22
CA VAL A 145 35.71 -14.74 -5.31
C VAL A 145 36.74 -15.87 -5.26
N LEU A 146 36.53 -16.91 -4.45
CA LEU A 146 37.42 -18.09 -4.42
C LEU A 146 37.33 -18.94 -5.70
N ALA A 147 36.16 -19.04 -6.33
CA ALA A 147 36.00 -19.73 -7.61
C ALA A 147 36.69 -18.98 -8.77
N LEU A 148 36.64 -17.63 -8.77
CA LEU A 148 37.31 -16.78 -9.77
C LEU A 148 38.84 -16.82 -9.65
N VAL A 149 39.38 -16.80 -8.43
CA VAL A 149 40.84 -16.91 -8.19
C VAL A 149 41.38 -18.27 -8.64
N ARG A 150 40.61 -19.35 -8.42
CA ARG A 150 41.00 -20.71 -8.83
C ARG A 150 40.89 -20.94 -10.35
N HIS A 151 40.03 -20.21 -11.05
CA HIS A 151 39.94 -20.29 -12.52
C HIS A 151 41.09 -19.55 -13.22
N PHE A 152 41.62 -18.49 -12.62
CA PHE A 152 42.77 -17.74 -13.16
C PHE A 152 44.14 -18.35 -12.83
N GLN A 153 44.23 -19.20 -11.81
CA GLN A 153 45.40 -20.03 -11.56
C GLN A 153 45.22 -21.35 -12.32
N GLY A 154 45.57 -21.34 -13.62
CA GLY A 154 45.54 -22.53 -14.47
C GLY A 154 46.37 -23.70 -13.89
N PRO A 155 46.13 -24.93 -14.38
CA PRO A 155 46.84 -26.12 -13.91
C PRO A 155 48.33 -26.01 -14.27
N GLY A 156 49.16 -25.78 -13.24
CA GLY A 156 50.59 -26.07 -13.29
C GLY A 156 50.83 -27.55 -13.04
#